data_AF-A0A0B1PEE3-F1
#
_entry.id   AF-A0A0B1PEE3-F1
#
_cell.length_a   1.000
_cell.length_b   1.000
_cell.length_c   1.000
_cell.angle_alpha   90.00
_cell.angle_beta   90.00
_cell.angle_gamma   90.00
#
_symmetry.space_group_name_H-M   'P 1'
#
loop_
_entity.id
_entity.type
_entity.pdbx_description
1 polymer ?
#
loop_
_entity_poly.entity_id
_entity_poly.type
_entity_poly.pdbx_seq_one_letter_code
_entity_poly.pdbx_strand_id
1 'polypeptide(L)'
;MLSSTSNILDQTQARVNELERELASKLGTKDPENLKEILAEFIKSIHPTDSIIKRSAKVPDPPVYTGNKKEFFSWMSSILLKLNVNEDHFPSDQIKMAYIHIYIYIQDWTHLVKHISIAG
;
A
#
# COMPACT_ATOMS: atom_id res chain seq x y z
N MET A 1 -21.99 2.53 35.74
CA MET A 1 -20.95 2.65 34.71
C MET A 1 -21.45 3.24 33.37
N LEU A 2 -22.75 3.22 33.05
CA LEU A 2 -23.31 3.72 31.75
C LEU A 2 -23.45 5.26 31.64
N SER A 3 -23.36 6.00 32.74
CA SER A 3 -23.57 7.47 32.75
C SER A 3 -22.41 8.24 32.12
N SER A 4 -21.18 7.74 32.28
CA SER A 4 -19.97 8.41 31.79
C SER A 4 -19.87 8.42 30.25
N THR A 5 -20.37 7.38 29.59
CA THR A 5 -20.36 7.28 28.13
C THR A 5 -21.42 8.16 27.47
N SER A 6 -22.59 8.31 28.10
CA SER A 6 -23.61 9.26 27.64
C SER A 6 -23.08 10.70 27.67
N ASN A 7 -22.43 11.07 28.76
CA ASN A 7 -21.85 12.40 28.93
C ASN A 7 -20.77 12.71 27.88
N ILE A 8 -19.91 11.74 27.56
CA ILE A 8 -18.89 11.91 26.51
C ILE A 8 -19.53 12.04 25.13
N LEU A 9 -20.59 11.29 24.84
CA LEU A 9 -21.30 11.38 23.56
C LEU A 9 -21.96 12.75 23.40
N ASP A 10 -22.62 13.24 24.45
CA ASP A 10 -23.27 14.55 24.46
C ASP A 10 -22.25 15.70 24.33
N GLN A 11 -21.10 15.58 25.00
CA GLN A 11 -19.99 16.53 24.87
C GLN A 11 -19.38 16.50 23.48
N THR A 12 -19.25 15.32 22.87
CA THR A 12 -18.71 15.17 21.52
C THR A 12 -19.66 15.80 20.51
N GLN A 13 -20.96 15.56 20.64
CA GLN A 13 -21.97 16.14 19.77
C GLN A 13 -22.03 17.67 19.88
N ALA A 14 -21.92 18.21 21.10
CA ALA A 14 -21.87 19.65 21.32
C ALA A 14 -20.64 20.28 20.64
N ARG A 15 -19.48 19.62 20.69
CA ARG A 15 -18.25 20.09 20.02
C ARG A 15 -18.36 20.04 18.50
N VAL A 16 -18.98 19.01 17.93
CA VAL A 16 -19.23 18.93 16.48
C VAL A 16 -20.13 20.08 16.03
N ASN A 17 -21.23 20.33 16.74
CA ASN A 17 -22.16 21.40 16.41
C ASN A 17 -21.51 22.79 16.49
N GLU A 18 -20.58 23.00 17.42
CA GLU A 18 -19.84 24.27 17.54
C GLU A 18 -18.87 24.46 16.38
N LEU A 19 -18.12 23.41 16.01
CA LEU A 19 -17.21 23.46 14.86
C LEU A 19 -17.96 23.70 13.55
N GLU A 20 -19.15 23.12 13.39
CA GLU A 20 -20.03 23.38 12.24
C GLU A 20 -20.48 24.85 12.19
N ARG A 21 -20.82 25.45 13.34
CA ARG A 21 -21.20 26.86 13.43
C ARG A 21 -20.02 27.79 13.16
N GLU A 22 -18.85 27.50 13.71
CA GLU A 22 -17.63 28.26 13.44
C GLU A 22 -17.28 28.19 11.94
N LEU A 23 -17.39 27.01 11.34
CA LEU A 23 -17.14 26.79 9.91
C LEU A 23 -18.14 27.59 9.06
N ALA A 24 -19.42 27.53 9.39
CA ALA A 24 -20.46 28.32 8.73
C ALA A 24 -20.23 29.85 8.89
N SER A 25 -19.71 30.30 10.04
CA SER A 25 -19.39 31.71 10.26
C SER A 25 -18.17 32.17 9.44
N LYS A 26 -17.16 31.32 9.30
CA LYS A 26 -15.91 31.62 8.58
C LYS A 26 -16.08 31.57 7.06
N LEU A 27 -16.99 30.74 6.57
CA LEU A 27 -17.24 30.57 5.13
C LEU A 27 -18.29 31.51 4.56
N GLY A 28 -18.97 32.32 5.38
CA GLY A 28 -19.86 33.41 4.92
C GLY A 28 -20.98 33.00 3.97
N THR A 29 -21.24 31.70 3.83
CA THR A 29 -22.13 31.11 2.82
C THR A 29 -23.29 30.43 3.54
N LYS A 30 -24.48 30.97 3.32
CA LYS A 30 -25.73 30.54 3.98
C LYS A 30 -26.29 29.22 3.42
N ASP A 31 -25.54 28.50 2.58
CA ASP A 31 -26.07 27.35 1.87
C ASP A 31 -25.15 26.12 2.02
N PRO A 32 -25.51 25.17 2.93
CA PRO A 32 -24.70 23.99 3.20
C PRO A 32 -24.58 23.05 1.99
N GLU A 33 -25.49 23.13 1.01
CA GLU A 33 -25.38 22.34 -0.23
C GLU A 33 -24.28 22.88 -1.16
N ASN A 34 -24.08 24.20 -1.19
CA ASN A 34 -23.00 24.81 -1.96
C ASN A 34 -21.62 24.45 -1.39
N LEU A 35 -21.50 24.27 -0.06
CA LEU A 35 -20.27 23.79 0.57
C LEU A 35 -19.94 22.34 0.18
N LYS A 36 -20.94 21.47 0.09
CA LYS A 36 -20.72 20.08 -0.36
C LYS A 36 -20.26 20.04 -1.82
N GLU A 37 -20.81 20.92 -2.65
CA GLU A 37 -20.47 21.01 -4.06
C GLU A 37 -19.03 21.53 -4.25
N ILE A 38 -18.65 22.58 -3.51
CA ILE A 38 -17.27 23.10 -3.48
C ILE A 38 -16.30 22.05 -2.95
N LEU A 39 -16.66 21.31 -1.91
CA LEU A 39 -15.82 20.23 -1.37
C LEU A 39 -15.69 19.07 -2.37
N ALA A 40 -16.76 18.71 -3.07
CA ALA A 40 -16.73 17.67 -4.10
C ALA A 40 -15.87 18.10 -5.30
N GLU A 41 -15.95 19.37 -5.71
CA GLU A 41 -15.16 19.94 -6.78
C GLU A 41 -13.68 20.06 -6.39
N PHE A 42 -13.39 20.41 -5.13
CA PHE A 42 -12.05 20.42 -4.56
C PHE A 42 -11.46 19.00 -4.48
N ILE A 43 -12.23 18.03 -4.00
CA ILE A 43 -11.84 16.61 -3.98
C ILE A 43 -11.54 16.12 -5.40
N LYS A 44 -12.36 16.49 -6.39
CA LYS A 44 -12.13 16.18 -7.81
C LYS A 44 -10.89 16.88 -8.39
N SER A 45 -10.58 18.09 -7.92
CA SER A 45 -9.37 18.82 -8.32
C SER A 45 -8.10 18.24 -7.68
N ILE A 46 -8.19 17.65 -6.49
CA ILE A 46 -7.03 17.04 -5.80
C ILE A 46 -6.85 15.57 -6.19
N HIS A 47 -7.95 14.86 -6.48
CA HIS A 47 -7.94 13.52 -7.07
C HIS A 47 -8.29 13.61 -8.56
N PRO A 48 -7.30 13.77 -9.46
CA PRO A 48 -7.54 13.53 -10.86
C PRO A 48 -8.13 12.11 -11.00
N THR A 49 -9.38 12.03 -11.43
CA THR A 49 -10.22 10.82 -11.39
C THR A 49 -9.73 9.69 -12.30
N ASP A 50 -8.67 9.87 -13.07
CA ASP A 50 -8.08 8.80 -13.88
C ASP A 50 -6.56 8.81 -13.74
N SER A 51 -6.04 8.41 -12.57
CA SER A 51 -4.73 7.77 -12.58
C SER A 51 -4.89 6.46 -13.32
N ILE A 52 -4.65 6.48 -14.64
CA ILE A 52 -4.28 5.28 -15.37
C ILE A 52 -3.19 4.63 -14.52
N ILE A 53 -3.51 3.54 -13.84
CA ILE A 53 -2.53 2.75 -13.08
C ILE A 53 -1.53 2.28 -14.13
N LYS A 54 -0.47 3.06 -14.34
CA LYS A 54 0.63 2.71 -15.22
C LYS A 54 1.30 1.51 -14.59
N ARG A 55 0.86 0.32 -15.00
CA ARG A 55 1.54 -0.92 -14.65
C ARG A 55 2.99 -0.82 -15.10
N SER A 56 3.88 -1.25 -14.24
CA SER A 56 5.31 -1.26 -14.54
C SER A 56 5.64 -2.13 -15.75
N ALA A 57 6.78 -1.82 -16.38
CA ALA A 57 7.33 -2.66 -17.44
C ALA A 57 7.63 -4.07 -16.91
N LYS A 58 7.48 -5.09 -17.77
CA LYS A 58 7.84 -6.47 -17.42
C LYS A 58 9.35 -6.59 -17.33
N VAL A 59 9.90 -6.65 -16.11
CA VAL A 59 11.29 -7.04 -15.85
C VAL A 59 11.33 -8.54 -15.56
N PRO A 60 12.27 -9.30 -16.16
CA PRO A 60 12.45 -10.72 -15.84
C PRO A 60 12.72 -10.95 -14.35
N ASP A 61 12.38 -12.13 -13.85
CA ASP A 61 12.74 -12.50 -12.49
C ASP A 61 14.25 -12.77 -12.35
N PRO A 62 14.86 -12.39 -11.21
CA PRO A 62 16.26 -12.65 -10.94
C PRO A 62 16.51 -14.14 -10.70
N PRO A 63 17.75 -14.62 -10.84
CA PRO A 63 18.09 -16.00 -10.48
C PRO A 63 17.98 -16.23 -8.97
N VAL A 64 17.75 -17.47 -8.55
CA VAL A 64 17.86 -17.89 -7.15
C VAL A 64 19.31 -17.76 -6.70
N TYR A 65 19.53 -17.24 -5.49
CA TYR A 65 20.86 -17.11 -4.93
C TYR A 65 21.47 -18.48 -4.64
N THR A 66 22.68 -18.70 -5.14
CA THR A 66 23.38 -19.99 -5.07
C THR A 66 24.21 -20.15 -3.79
N GLY A 67 24.33 -19.10 -2.98
CA GLY A 67 25.29 -19.04 -1.87
C GLY A 67 26.71 -18.61 -2.29
N ASN A 68 26.97 -18.43 -3.59
CA ASN A 68 28.27 -17.97 -4.08
C ASN A 68 28.48 -16.47 -3.79
N LYS A 69 29.41 -16.16 -2.88
CA LYS A 69 29.75 -14.77 -2.50
C LYS A 69 30.19 -13.90 -3.67
N LYS A 70 30.79 -14.47 -4.72
CA LYS A 70 31.22 -13.70 -5.90
C LYS A 70 30.05 -13.18 -6.72
N GLU A 71 28.91 -13.86 -6.66
CA GLU A 71 27.68 -13.53 -7.40
C GLU A 71 26.74 -12.65 -6.57
N PHE A 72 26.96 -12.53 -5.26
CA PHE A 72 26.08 -11.83 -4.32
C PHE A 72 25.70 -10.43 -4.78
N PHE A 73 26.67 -9.61 -5.18
CA PHE A 73 26.39 -8.24 -5.64
C PHE A 73 25.55 -8.22 -6.92
N SER A 74 25.86 -9.07 -7.89
CA SER A 74 25.11 -9.17 -9.15
C SER A 74 23.67 -9.63 -8.90
N TRP A 75 23.49 -10.62 -8.03
CA TRP A 75 22.19 -11.12 -7.63
C TRP A 75 21.38 -10.05 -6.89
N MET A 76 21.99 -9.39 -5.90
CA MET A 76 21.36 -8.32 -5.13
C MET A 76 20.93 -7.15 -6.01
N SER A 77 21.79 -6.72 -6.94
CA SER A 77 21.44 -5.68 -7.92
C SER A 77 20.23 -6.07 -8.78
N SER A 78 20.11 -7.34 -9.15
CA SER A 78 18.98 -7.84 -9.96
C SER A 78 17.67 -7.83 -9.18
N ILE A 79 17.71 -8.24 -7.90
CA ILE A 79 16.57 -8.17 -6.98
C ILE A 79 16.12 -6.72 -6.78
N LEU A 80 17.06 -5.82 -6.46
CA LEU A 80 16.76 -4.41 -6.24
C LEU A 80 16.18 -3.73 -7.48
N LEU A 81 16.70 -4.06 -8.67
CA LEU A 81 16.15 -3.58 -9.93
C LEU A 81 14.68 -3.98 -10.10
N LYS A 82 14.36 -5.26 -9.83
CA LYS A 82 12.98 -5.76 -9.93
C LYS A 82 12.04 -5.07 -8.95
N LEU A 83 12.46 -4.91 -7.70
CA LEU A 83 11.65 -4.26 -6.66
C LEU A 83 11.39 -2.77 -6.98
N ASN A 84 12.37 -2.08 -7.55
CA ASN A 84 12.25 -0.66 -7.88
C ASN A 84 11.45 -0.41 -9.16
N VAL A 85 11.64 -1.22 -10.20
CA VAL A 85 10.92 -1.03 -11.47
C VAL A 85 9.47 -1.47 -11.38
N ASN A 86 9.19 -2.54 -10.61
CA ASN A 86 7.85 -3.10 -10.43
C ASN A 86 7.26 -2.73 -9.06
N GLU A 87 7.47 -1.50 -8.60
CA GLU A 87 6.99 -1.03 -7.29
C GLU A 87 5.47 -1.22 -7.09
N ASP A 88 4.69 -1.12 -8.16
CA ASP A 88 3.25 -1.41 -8.18
C ASP A 88 2.89 -2.86 -7.81
N HIS A 89 3.82 -3.80 -7.94
CA HIS A 89 3.68 -5.19 -7.48
C HIS A 89 4.17 -5.40 -6.04
N PHE A 90 4.89 -4.44 -5.46
CA PHE A 90 5.51 -4.53 -4.14
C PHE A 90 5.08 -3.35 -3.22
N PRO A 91 3.77 -3.22 -2.92
CA PRO A 91 3.23 -2.04 -2.24
C PRO A 91 3.64 -1.93 -0.76
N SER A 92 4.25 -2.96 -0.19
CA SER A 92 4.71 -2.95 1.19
C SER A 92 6.05 -3.65 1.36
N ASP A 93 6.79 -3.25 2.40
CA ASP A 93 8.08 -3.86 2.73
C ASP A 93 7.95 -5.33 3.10
N GLN A 94 6.81 -5.76 3.66
CA GLN A 94 6.55 -7.17 3.94
C GLN A 94 6.53 -8.00 2.64
N ILE A 95 5.94 -7.48 1.57
CA ILE A 95 5.89 -8.17 0.27
C ILE A 95 7.29 -8.17 -0.37
N LYS A 96 8.04 -7.06 -0.27
CA LYS A 96 9.44 -7.00 -0.72
C LYS A 96 10.31 -8.05 0.00
N MET A 97 10.18 -8.15 1.32
CA MET A 97 10.94 -9.13 2.12
C MET A 97 10.55 -10.57 1.80
N ALA A 98 9.25 -10.85 1.65
CA ALA A 98 8.79 -12.17 1.23
C ALA A 98 9.37 -12.57 -0.14
N TYR A 99 9.40 -11.64 -1.10
CA TYR A 99 10.02 -11.86 -2.40
C TYR A 99 11.52 -12.17 -2.27
N ILE A 100 12.27 -11.36 -1.52
CA ILE A 100 13.70 -11.61 -1.28
C ILE A 100 13.94 -13.00 -0.67
N HIS A 101 13.14 -13.38 0.33
CA HIS A 101 13.25 -14.69 0.99
C HIS A 101 13.07 -15.85 0.01
N ILE A 102 12.11 -15.78 -0.90
CA ILE A 102 11.87 -16.81 -1.91
C ILE A 102 13.15 -17.05 -2.73
N TYR A 103 13.83 -15.99 -3.17
CA TYR A 103 15.04 -16.10 -3.99
C TYR A 103 16.32 -16.40 -3.20
N ILE A 104 16.27 -16.42 -1.87
CA ILE A 104 17.35 -16.91 -1.00
C ILE A 104 17.15 -18.40 -0.67
N TYR A 105 15.92 -18.83 -0.40
CA TYR A 105 15.62 -20.13 0.22
C TYR A 105 15.12 -21.22 -0.74
N ILE A 106 14.88 -20.93 -2.03
CA ILE A 106 14.48 -21.96 -3.03
C ILE A 106 15.56 -23.04 -3.27
N GLN A 107 16.75 -22.95 -2.66
CA GLN A 107 17.80 -23.96 -2.80
C GLN A 107 17.36 -25.39 -2.37
N ASP A 108 16.33 -25.53 -1.52
CA ASP A 108 15.91 -26.84 -0.98
C ASP A 108 14.83 -27.58 -1.80
N TRP A 109 14.11 -26.94 -2.72
CA TRP A 109 13.01 -27.63 -3.44
C TRP A 109 13.46 -28.44 -4.65
N THR A 110 14.66 -28.19 -5.19
CA THR A 110 15.21 -28.95 -6.32
C THR A 110 15.70 -30.35 -5.96
N HIS A 111 15.86 -30.68 -4.68
CA HIS A 111 16.21 -32.04 -4.25
C HIS A 111 14.99 -32.97 -4.14
N LEU A 112 13.79 -32.43 -3.91
CA LEU A 112 12.58 -33.25 -3.76
C LEU A 112 12.08 -33.85 -5.10
N VAL A 113 12.30 -33.16 -6.22
CA VAL A 113 11.83 -33.60 -7.54
C VAL A 113 12.70 -34.74 -8.12
N LYS A 114 13.97 -34.87 -7.68
CA LYS A 114 14.85 -35.97 -8.15
C LYS A 114 14.54 -37.34 -7.54
N HIS A 115 13.86 -37.40 -6.40
CA HIS A 115 13.52 -38.68 -5.75
C HIS A 115 12.14 -39.23 -6.14
N ILE A 116 11.29 -38.45 -6.79
CA ILE A 116 9.96 -38.91 -7.24
C ILE A 116 10.04 -39.60 -8.62
N SER A 117 11.13 -39.41 -9.37
CA SER A 117 11.26 -39.98 -10.73
C SER A 117 12.00 -41.31 -10.83
N ILE A 118 12.41 -41.93 -9.71
CA ILE A 118 13.14 -43.23 -9.68
C ILE A 118 12.26 -44.38 -9.15
N ALA A 119 10.96 -44.14 -8.95
CA ALA A 119 10.01 -45.16 -8.50
C ALA A 119 8.85 -45.40 -9.49
N GLY A 120 9.11 -45.20 -10.79
CA GLY A 120 8.20 -45.53 -11.89
C GLY A 120 8.87 -46.46 -12.89
#